data_AF-A0A447TDC1-F1
#
_entry.id   AF-A0A447TDC1-F1
#
_cell.length_a   1.000
_cell.length_b   1.000
_cell.length_c   1.000
_cell.angle_alpha   90.00
_cell.angle_beta   90.00
_cell.angle_gamma   90.00
#
_symmetry.space_group_name_H-M   'P 1'
#
loop_
_entity.id
_entity.type
_entity.pdbx_description
1 polymer ?
#
loop_
_entity_poly.entity_id
_entity_poly.type
_entity_poly.pdbx_seq_one_letter_code
_entity_poly.pdbx_strand_id
1 'polypeptide(L)'
;MRNYSPNSPEAIARLLAMFMIADGNMDPRELELLEKLHVYHLINLPRKQFSQVLRDFCDDISDEASDDGSIRLLERERIDNLLSDVTDRRKRILTCVLAMDISKSDGTISDSEMALLSHMMKSWPSRWTIWKENSPDDRRRPPHRRPGNKTHATYSQ
;
A
#
# COMPACT_ATOMS: atom_id res chain seq x y z
N MET A 1 -5.52 -17.72 3.62
CA MET A 1 -4.57 -17.07 2.68
C MET A 1 -3.32 -17.89 2.40
N ARG A 2 -2.96 -18.09 1.13
CA ARG A 2 -1.68 -18.69 0.71
C ARG A 2 -0.49 -17.77 1.01
N ASN A 3 0.68 -18.38 1.25
CA ASN A 3 1.90 -17.66 1.59
C ASN A 3 2.87 -17.63 0.40
N TYR A 4 3.28 -16.43 -0.04
CA TYR A 4 4.29 -16.23 -1.06
C TYR A 4 5.56 -15.68 -0.42
N SER A 5 6.73 -15.96 -1.01
CA SER A 5 7.98 -15.42 -0.47
C SER A 5 7.98 -13.88 -0.54
N PRO A 6 8.50 -13.19 0.49
CA PRO A 6 8.59 -11.73 0.46
C PRO A 6 9.32 -11.24 -0.79
N ASN A 7 8.79 -10.18 -1.40
CA ASN A 7 9.25 -9.58 -2.65
C ASN A 7 9.18 -10.50 -3.87
N SER A 8 8.52 -11.66 -3.81
CA SER A 8 8.38 -12.50 -5.00
C SER A 8 7.44 -11.83 -6.02
N PRO A 9 7.54 -12.21 -7.31
CA PRO A 9 6.59 -11.80 -8.33
C PRO A 9 5.12 -12.11 -7.94
N GLU A 10 4.88 -13.24 -7.27
CA GLU A 10 3.56 -13.65 -6.78
C GLU A 10 3.06 -12.76 -5.64
N ALA A 11 3.94 -12.33 -4.72
CA ALA A 11 3.57 -11.39 -3.66
C ALA A 11 3.11 -10.04 -4.24
N ILE A 12 3.79 -9.56 -5.30
CA ILE A 12 3.38 -8.36 -6.04
C ILE A 12 2.06 -8.61 -6.77
N ALA A 13 1.94 -9.74 -7.48
CA ALA A 13 0.74 -10.09 -8.22
C ALA A 13 -0.49 -10.19 -7.32
N ARG A 14 -0.34 -10.70 -6.09
CA ARG A 14 -1.41 -10.79 -5.10
C ARG A 14 -1.88 -9.40 -4.64
N LEU A 15 -0.97 -8.44 -4.49
CA LEU A 15 -1.37 -7.05 -4.23
C LEU A 15 -2.13 -6.45 -5.42
N LEU A 16 -1.68 -6.67 -6.64
CA LEU A 16 -2.38 -6.18 -7.84
C LEU A 16 -3.78 -6.82 -7.97
N ALA A 17 -3.89 -8.13 -7.71
CA ALA A 17 -5.15 -8.86 -7.65
C ALA A 17 -6.13 -8.25 -6.63
N MET A 18 -5.63 -7.83 -5.47
CA MET A 18 -6.44 -7.12 -4.47
C MET A 18 -7.01 -5.80 -5.02
N PHE A 19 -6.22 -5.00 -5.74
CA PHE A 19 -6.73 -3.77 -6.38
C PHE A 19 -7.79 -4.08 -7.43
N MET A 20 -7.60 -5.12 -8.25
CA MET A 20 -8.54 -5.53 -9.29
C MET A 20 -9.88 -6.06 -8.78
N ILE A 21 -9.99 -6.43 -7.50
CA ILE A 21 -11.23 -6.98 -6.91
C ILE A 21 -11.81 -6.02 -5.86
N ALA A 22 -11.12 -4.93 -5.52
CA ALA A 22 -11.50 -4.02 -4.45
C ALA A 22 -12.85 -3.32 -4.68
N ASP A 23 -13.26 -3.13 -5.94
CA ASP A 23 -14.54 -2.56 -6.34
C ASP A 23 -15.62 -3.63 -6.64
N GLY A 24 -15.23 -4.91 -6.61
CA GLY A 24 -16.09 -6.06 -6.86
C GLY A 24 -16.44 -6.31 -8.33
N ASN A 25 -15.83 -5.61 -9.29
CA ASN A 25 -16.22 -5.70 -10.70
C ASN A 25 -15.03 -5.88 -11.65
N MET A 26 -14.50 -7.10 -11.72
CA MET A 26 -13.46 -7.43 -12.69
C MET A 26 -14.02 -7.57 -14.12
N ASP A 27 -13.77 -6.56 -14.96
CA ASP A 27 -14.14 -6.48 -16.37
C ASP A 27 -13.01 -7.06 -17.27
N PRO A 28 -13.31 -7.78 -18.37
CA PRO A 28 -12.33 -8.12 -19.42
C PRO A 28 -11.34 -7.01 -19.82
N ARG A 29 -11.75 -5.74 -19.81
CA ARG A 29 -10.91 -4.57 -20.12
C ARG A 29 -9.76 -4.39 -19.14
N GLU A 30 -9.95 -4.74 -17.87
CA GLU A 30 -8.88 -4.68 -16.86
C GLU A 30 -7.83 -5.74 -17.12
N LEU A 31 -8.25 -6.94 -17.53
CA LEU A 31 -7.34 -7.99 -17.96
C LEU A 31 -6.59 -7.61 -19.24
N GLU A 32 -7.22 -6.89 -20.17
CA GLU A 32 -6.53 -6.32 -21.33
C GLU A 32 -5.52 -5.22 -20.95
N LEU A 33 -5.79 -4.45 -19.90
CA LEU A 33 -4.86 -3.44 -19.42
C LEU A 33 -3.59 -4.06 -18.83
N LEU A 34 -3.68 -5.22 -18.18
CA LEU A 34 -2.49 -5.96 -17.74
C LEU A 34 -1.53 -6.28 -18.91
N GLU A 35 -2.09 -6.62 -20.08
CA GLU A 35 -1.31 -6.87 -21.30
C GLU A 35 -0.74 -5.57 -21.88
N LYS A 36 -1.55 -4.52 -22.00
CA LYS A 36 -1.13 -3.21 -22.53
C LYS A 36 -0.04 -2.55 -21.70
N LEU A 37 -0.10 -2.70 -20.38
CA LEU A 37 0.90 -2.18 -19.44
C LEU A 37 2.10 -3.13 -19.28
N HIS A 38 2.12 -4.27 -19.98
CA HIS A 38 3.16 -5.28 -19.88
C HIS A 38 3.41 -5.75 -18.43
N VAL A 39 2.37 -5.83 -17.60
CA VAL A 39 2.46 -6.15 -16.17
C VAL A 39 3.25 -7.44 -15.94
N TYR A 40 2.92 -8.49 -16.70
CA TYR A 40 3.56 -9.80 -16.61
C TYR A 40 5.08 -9.73 -16.80
N HIS A 41 5.54 -8.87 -17.72
CA HIS A 41 6.96 -8.64 -17.95
C HIS A 41 7.58 -7.82 -16.82
N LEU A 42 6.92 -6.74 -16.40
CA LEU A 42 7.43 -5.81 -15.39
C LEU A 42 7.63 -6.46 -14.02
N ILE A 43 6.71 -7.34 -13.61
CA ILE A 43 6.82 -8.05 -12.32
C ILE A 43 7.59 -9.38 -12.46
N ASN A 44 7.99 -9.76 -13.67
CA ASN A 44 8.62 -11.05 -14.00
C ASN A 44 7.77 -12.26 -13.58
N LEU A 45 6.48 -12.24 -13.93
CA LEU A 45 5.53 -13.33 -13.68
C LEU A 45 4.72 -13.65 -14.95
N PRO A 46 4.79 -14.89 -15.47
CA PRO A 46 4.00 -15.29 -16.64
C PRO A 46 2.49 -15.12 -16.39
N ARG A 47 1.74 -14.73 -17.43
CA ARG A 47 0.27 -14.57 -17.37
C ARG A 47 -0.45 -15.72 -16.69
N LYS A 48 -0.09 -16.97 -17.03
CA LYS A 48 -0.71 -18.17 -16.45
C LYS A 48 -0.53 -18.22 -14.92
N GLN A 49 0.64 -17.84 -14.42
CA GLN A 49 0.92 -17.80 -12.99
C GLN A 49 0.22 -16.62 -12.32
N PHE A 50 0.18 -15.45 -12.96
CA PHE A 50 -0.62 -14.32 -12.47
C PHE A 50 -2.10 -14.69 -12.33
N SER A 51 -2.69 -15.30 -13.35
CA SER A 51 -4.08 -15.77 -13.29
C SER A 51 -4.30 -16.82 -12.22
N GLN A 52 -3.27 -17.61 -11.88
CA GLN A 52 -3.35 -18.54 -10.75
C GLN A 52 -3.36 -17.79 -9.42
N VAL A 53 -2.47 -16.82 -9.23
CA VAL A 53 -2.45 -15.97 -8.02
C VAL A 53 -3.77 -15.22 -7.83
N LEU A 54 -4.34 -14.70 -8.92
CA LEU A 54 -5.64 -14.04 -8.89
C LEU A 54 -6.76 -14.99 -8.43
N ARG A 55 -6.85 -16.19 -9.02
CA ARG A 55 -7.82 -17.22 -8.60
C ARG A 55 -7.61 -17.65 -7.16
N ASP A 56 -6.36 -17.94 -6.80
CA ASP A 56 -5.97 -18.32 -5.44
C ASP A 56 -6.40 -17.26 -4.43
N PHE A 57 -6.27 -15.98 -4.78
CA PHE A 57 -6.71 -14.87 -3.93
C PHE A 57 -8.24 -14.78 -3.83
N CYS A 58 -8.98 -14.95 -4.93
CA CYS A 58 -10.44 -15.05 -4.89
C CYS A 58 -10.92 -16.22 -4.01
N ASP A 59 -10.28 -17.39 -4.14
CA ASP A 59 -10.59 -18.57 -3.33
C ASP A 59 -10.32 -18.30 -1.85
N ASP A 60 -9.15 -17.74 -1.51
CA ASP A 60 -8.77 -17.38 -0.14
C ASP A 60 -9.77 -16.40 0.50
N ILE A 61 -10.31 -15.47 -0.29
CA ILE A 61 -11.32 -14.51 0.14
C ILE A 61 -12.67 -15.19 0.37
N SER A 62 -13.08 -16.06 -0.55
CA SER A 62 -14.36 -16.77 -0.49
C SER A 62 -14.42 -17.74 0.68
N ASP A 63 -13.32 -18.42 0.97
CA ASP A 63 -13.19 -19.36 2.10
C ASP A 63 -13.21 -18.63 3.46
N GLU A 64 -12.86 -17.36 3.49
CA GLU A 64 -12.82 -16.51 4.69
C GLU A 64 -14.12 -15.67 4.86
N ALA A 65 -15.14 -15.92 4.03
CA ALA A 65 -16.48 -15.36 4.23
C ALA A 65 -17.05 -15.79 5.58
N SER A 66 -17.56 -14.83 6.35
CA SER A 66 -18.21 -15.12 7.64
C SER A 66 -19.54 -15.86 7.42
N ASP A 67 -20.07 -16.51 8.47
CA ASP A 67 -21.37 -17.23 8.43
C ASP A 67 -22.56 -16.35 7.96
N ASP A 68 -22.40 -15.02 7.98
CA ASP A 68 -23.36 -14.04 7.47
C ASP A 68 -23.21 -13.73 5.95
N GLY A 69 -22.27 -14.40 5.28
CA GLY A 69 -21.95 -14.20 3.86
C GLY A 69 -21.19 -12.92 3.57
N SER A 70 -20.79 -12.14 4.58
CA SER A 70 -20.02 -10.92 4.37
C SER A 70 -18.54 -11.24 4.15
N ILE A 71 -18.01 -10.73 3.05
CA ILE A 71 -16.60 -10.83 2.70
C ILE A 71 -15.91 -9.54 3.10
N ARG A 72 -14.99 -9.60 4.08
CA ARG A 72 -14.16 -8.46 4.50
C ARG A 72 -12.92 -8.31 3.63
N LEU A 73 -13.14 -8.09 2.32
CA LEU A 73 -12.10 -7.88 1.31
C LEU A 73 -11.04 -6.86 1.73
N LEU A 74 -11.49 -5.74 2.31
CA LEU A 74 -10.67 -4.58 2.65
C LEU A 74 -10.41 -4.46 4.16
N GLU A 75 -10.33 -5.59 4.88
CA GLU A 75 -9.91 -5.55 6.28
C GLU A 75 -8.47 -5.05 6.41
N ARG A 76 -8.28 -4.06 7.28
CA ARG A 76 -7.01 -3.33 7.41
C ARG A 76 -5.82 -4.24 7.72
N GLU A 77 -6.03 -5.25 8.56
CA GLU A 77 -4.99 -6.20 8.95
C GLU A 77 -4.53 -7.06 7.75
N ARG A 78 -5.46 -7.51 6.90
CA ARG A 78 -5.13 -8.23 5.65
C ARG A 78 -4.28 -7.36 4.75
N ILE A 79 -4.70 -6.11 4.53
CA ILE A 79 -3.97 -5.18 3.66
C ILE A 79 -2.57 -4.94 4.22
N ASP A 80 -2.43 -4.72 5.52
CA ASP A 80 -1.12 -4.49 6.16
C ASP A 80 -0.20 -5.71 6.04
N ASN A 81 -0.72 -6.93 6.22
CA ASN A 81 0.04 -8.16 6.03
C ASN A 81 0.52 -8.31 4.59
N LEU A 82 -0.35 -8.09 3.60
CA LEU A 82 0.02 -8.16 2.18
C LEU A 82 1.07 -7.10 1.80
N LEU A 83 0.95 -5.89 2.33
CA LEU A 83 1.91 -4.81 2.10
C LEU A 83 3.26 -5.09 2.77
N SER A 84 3.27 -5.83 3.87
CA SER A 84 4.50 -6.22 4.59
C SER A 84 5.39 -7.18 3.78
N ASP A 85 4.80 -7.96 2.87
CA ASP A 85 5.53 -8.89 2.01
C ASP A 85 6.33 -8.19 0.91
N VAL A 86 6.05 -6.92 0.60
CA VAL A 86 6.83 -6.12 -0.36
C VAL A 86 7.67 -5.10 0.40
N THR A 87 8.94 -5.44 0.63
CA THR A 87 9.89 -4.61 1.37
C THR A 87 10.88 -3.86 0.49
N ASP A 88 11.18 -4.38 -0.69
CA ASP A 88 12.08 -3.75 -1.66
C ASP A 88 11.48 -2.47 -2.23
N ARG A 89 12.26 -1.40 -2.20
CA ARG A 89 11.78 -0.07 -2.61
C ARG A 89 11.39 0.00 -4.08
N ARG A 90 12.12 -0.66 -4.97
CA ARG A 90 11.81 -0.61 -6.40
C ARG A 90 10.51 -1.35 -6.67
N LYS A 91 10.31 -2.50 -6.03
CA LYS A 91 9.05 -3.26 -6.09
C LYS A 91 7.88 -2.48 -5.52
N ARG A 92 8.04 -1.79 -4.37
CA ARG A 92 7.02 -0.88 -3.84
C ARG A 92 6.60 0.19 -4.83
N ILE A 93 7.56 0.89 -5.44
CA ILE A 93 7.27 1.93 -6.44
C ILE A 93 6.57 1.31 -7.65
N LEU A 94 7.07 0.17 -8.15
CA LEU A 94 6.46 -0.55 -9.26
C LEU A 94 5.02 -0.93 -8.96
N THR A 95 4.76 -1.56 -7.81
CA THR A 95 3.41 -1.94 -7.39
C THR A 95 2.50 -0.72 -7.25
N CYS A 96 2.98 0.39 -6.69
CA CYS A 96 2.20 1.63 -6.62
C CYS A 96 1.77 2.14 -8.01
N VAL A 97 2.71 2.18 -8.96
CA VAL A 97 2.44 2.67 -10.32
C VAL A 97 1.44 1.75 -11.01
N LEU A 98 1.68 0.44 -10.97
CA LEU A 98 0.80 -0.54 -11.59
C LEU A 98 -0.60 -0.55 -10.97
N ALA A 99 -0.72 -0.48 -9.64
CA ALA A 99 -2.01 -0.38 -8.97
C ALA A 99 -2.76 0.89 -9.37
N MET A 100 -2.06 2.02 -9.49
CA MET A 100 -2.68 3.27 -9.94
C MET A 100 -3.14 3.21 -11.40
N ASP A 101 -2.37 2.58 -12.28
CA ASP A 101 -2.72 2.44 -13.70
C ASP A 101 -3.90 1.47 -13.89
N ILE A 102 -3.95 0.39 -13.09
CA ILE A 102 -5.07 -0.55 -13.07
C ILE A 102 -6.34 0.14 -12.55
N SER A 103 -6.27 0.85 -11.43
CA SER A 103 -7.43 1.56 -10.84
C SER A 103 -7.94 2.76 -11.66
N LYS A 104 -7.26 3.13 -12.75
CA LYS A 104 -7.73 4.16 -13.69
C LYS A 104 -8.33 3.55 -14.97
N SER A 105 -8.52 2.25 -15.01
CA SER A 105 -8.93 1.47 -16.19
C SER A 105 -10.22 1.96 -16.85
N ASP A 106 -11.18 2.39 -16.05
CA ASP A 106 -12.51 2.86 -16.45
C ASP A 106 -12.59 4.40 -16.59
N GLY A 107 -11.49 5.10 -16.29
CA GLY A 107 -11.40 6.56 -16.31
C GLY A 107 -11.71 7.26 -14.98
N THR A 108 -12.10 6.53 -13.93
CA THR A 108 -12.45 7.08 -12.61
C THR A 108 -12.00 6.16 -11.48
N ILE A 109 -11.15 6.66 -10.58
CA ILE A 109 -10.80 5.90 -9.38
C ILE A 109 -11.95 5.97 -8.38
N SER A 110 -12.46 4.82 -7.93
CA SER A 110 -13.50 4.73 -6.91
C SER A 110 -12.99 5.15 -5.52
N ASP A 111 -13.92 5.47 -4.60
CA ASP A 111 -13.56 5.83 -3.22
C ASP A 111 -12.83 4.69 -2.48
N SER A 112 -13.19 3.44 -2.75
CA SER A 112 -12.56 2.24 -2.16
C SER A 112 -11.13 2.06 -2.67
N GLU A 113 -10.89 2.24 -3.96
CA GLU A 113 -9.54 2.19 -4.54
C GLU A 113 -8.68 3.36 -4.08
N MET A 114 -9.23 4.57 -4.01
CA MET A 114 -8.54 5.74 -3.47
C MET A 114 -8.15 5.53 -2.01
N ALA A 115 -9.02 4.92 -1.19
CA ALA A 115 -8.72 4.57 0.19
C ALA A 115 -7.60 3.51 0.26
N LEU A 116 -7.65 2.50 -0.60
CA LEU A 116 -6.64 1.43 -0.66
C LEU A 116 -5.27 1.94 -1.12
N LEU A 117 -5.22 2.76 -2.18
CA LEU A 117 -4.01 3.44 -2.65
C LEU A 117 -3.44 4.36 -1.57
N SER A 118 -4.30 5.13 -0.89
CA SER A 118 -3.89 6.02 0.20
C SER A 118 -3.32 5.25 1.38
N HIS A 119 -3.90 4.11 1.73
CA HIS A 119 -3.40 3.25 2.80
C HIS A 119 -2.07 2.60 2.41
N MET A 120 -1.94 2.05 1.20
CA MET A 120 -0.69 1.51 0.66
C MET A 120 0.46 2.52 0.72
N MET A 121 0.23 3.76 0.26
CA MET A 121 1.24 4.83 0.29
C MET A 121 1.64 5.25 1.71
N LYS A 122 0.73 5.14 2.69
CA LYS A 122 1.02 5.44 4.11
C LYS A 122 1.78 4.30 4.80
N SER A 123 1.43 3.06 4.50
CA SER A 123 2.02 1.87 5.14
C SER A 123 3.45 1.61 4.66
N TRP A 124 3.81 1.99 3.44
CA TRP A 124 5.20 1.92 3.00
C TRP A 124 5.99 3.14 3.46
N PRO A 125 6.98 2.97 4.35
CA PRO A 125 7.75 4.09 4.85
C PRO A 125 8.43 4.80 3.69
N SER A 126 8.03 6.06 3.48
CA SER A 126 8.74 6.97 2.59
C SER A 126 10.16 7.17 3.11
N ARG A 127 11.11 7.48 2.23
CA ARG A 127 12.52 7.74 2.61
C ARG A 127 12.58 8.64 3.85
N TRP A 128 11.75 9.68 3.93
CA TRP A 128 11.69 10.60 5.06
C TRP A 128 11.38 9.95 6.43
N THR A 129 10.58 8.89 6.47
CA THR A 129 10.23 8.19 7.72
C THR A 129 11.41 7.36 8.25
N ILE A 130 12.13 6.66 7.35
CA ILE A 130 13.33 5.88 7.71
C ILE A 130 14.47 6.80 8.18
N TRP A 131 14.61 7.96 7.54
CA TRP A 131 15.59 8.97 7.99
C TRP A 131 15.21 9.59 9.34
N LYS A 132 13.92 9.79 9.65
CA LYS A 132 13.50 10.23 11.00
C LYS A 132 13.76 9.17 12.08
N GLU A 133 13.47 7.91 11.79
CA GLU A 133 13.59 6.81 12.76
C GLU A 133 15.05 6.41 13.03
N ASN A 134 15.93 6.53 12.03
CA ASN A 134 17.38 6.29 12.16
C ASN A 134 18.22 7.58 12.25
N SER A 135 17.60 8.77 12.42
CA SER A 135 18.38 10.01 12.57
C SER A 135 19.02 10.06 13.96
N PRO A 136 20.34 10.25 14.08
CA PRO A 136 20.99 10.50 15.36
C PRO A 136 20.62 11.86 15.98
N ASP A 137 19.90 12.72 15.24
CA ASP A 137 19.84 14.16 15.47
C ASP A 137 18.69 14.66 16.38
N ASP A 138 17.82 13.77 16.86
CA ASP A 138 16.73 14.21 17.77
C ASP A 138 17.14 14.31 19.24
N ARG A 139 18.36 13.86 19.61
CA ARG A 139 18.88 14.00 20.98
C ARG A 139 19.54 15.35 21.27
N ARG A 140 19.57 16.28 20.32
CA ARG A 140 20.26 17.59 20.46
C ARG A 140 19.36 18.81 20.29
N ARG A 141 18.03 18.69 20.42
CA ARG A 141 17.21 19.90 20.60
C ARG A 141 17.51 20.47 22.00
N PRO A 142 18.10 21.68 22.12
CA PRO A 142 18.15 22.33 23.42
C PRO A 142 16.72 22.66 23.82
N PRO A 143 16.36 22.58 25.11
CA PRO A 143 15.06 23.05 25.55
C PRO A 143 14.91 24.51 25.13
N HIS A 144 13.81 24.82 24.43
CA HIS A 144 13.48 26.19 24.06
C HIS A 144 13.63 27.11 25.29
N ARG A 145 14.68 27.94 25.31
CA ARG A 145 14.80 29.03 26.28
C ARG A 145 13.60 29.94 26.03
N ARG A 146 12.65 29.93 26.97
CA ARG A 146 11.63 30.98 27.06
C ARG A 146 12.35 32.33 27.08
N PRO A 147 11.95 33.32 26.27
CA PRO A 147 12.52 34.66 26.39
C PRO A 147 12.24 35.17 27.81
N GLY A 148 13.31 35.58 28.48
CA GLY A 148 13.29 36.00 29.87
C GLY A 148 12.35 37.18 30.09
N ASN A 149 11.47 37.03 31.07
CA ASN A 149 10.70 38.15 31.62
C ASN A 149 11.71 39.12 32.25
N LYS A 150 11.95 40.26 31.61
CA LYS A 150 12.70 41.36 32.22
C LYS A 150 11.83 41.92 33.34
N THR A 151 12.22 41.64 34.58
CA THR A 151 11.73 42.35 35.75
C THR A 151 12.11 43.82 35.63
N HIS A 152 11.12 44.69 35.43
CA HIS A 152 11.27 46.13 35.62
C HIS A 152 11.45 46.38 37.12
N ALA A 153 12.68 46.68 37.54
CA ALA A 153 12.93 47.37 38.80
C ALA A 153 12.66 48.87 38.56
N THR A 154 11.54 49.37 39.07
CA THR A 154 11.30 50.81 39.20
C THR A 154 12.06 51.31 40.42
N TYR A 155 13.03 52.18 40.17
CA TYR A 155 13.76 52.96 41.15
C TYR A 155 12.82 54.06 41.69
N SER A 156 12.70 54.15 43.02
CA SER A 156 12.05 55.27 43.69
C SER A 156 12.91 56.54 43.58
N GLN A 157 12.26 57.68 43.36
CA GLN A 157 12.62 58.97 43.93
C GLN A 157 11.43 59.50 44.71
#